data_AF-A0A0D1W3P4-F1
#
_entry.id   AF-A0A0D1W3P4-F1
#
_cell.length_a   1.000
_cell.length_b   1.000
_cell.length_c   1.000
_cell.angle_alpha   90.00
_cell.angle_beta   90.00
_cell.angle_gamma   90.00
#
_symmetry.space_group_name_H-M   'P 1'
#
loop_
_entity.id
_entity.type
_entity.pdbx_description
1 polymer ?
#
loop_
_entity_poly.entity_id
_entity_poly.type
_entity_poly.pdbx_seq_one_letter_code
_entity_poly.pdbx_strand_id
1 'polypeptide(L)'
;MKPTAQLCGRLRFTTKQVARGFYRGNRTGSKGAHTGFGGYVIDWRKTSHYNVPDMEGFSLTPFVTLEMEPTSRVREHPDGTLYTPEKVDALQFLRDWKRLNTEEYDRYWDWQEAEETKRIQEEEALRTSTNAQEDFYPEEKQPESKTP
;
A
#
# COMPACT_ATOMS: atom_id res chain seq x y z
N MET A 1 1.66 -44.38 30.21
CA MET A 1 2.83 -45.14 29.71
C MET A 1 3.91 -44.14 29.30
N LYS A 2 5.11 -44.19 29.88
CA LYS A 2 6.24 -43.34 29.45
C LYS A 2 7.02 -44.08 28.35
N PRO A 3 7.46 -43.42 27.27
CA PRO A 3 8.24 -44.07 26.21
C PRO A 3 9.56 -44.64 26.73
N THR A 4 10.09 -45.65 26.03
CA THR A 4 11.36 -46.28 26.39
C THR A 4 12.52 -45.28 26.28
N ALA A 5 13.53 -45.41 27.15
CA ALA A 5 14.68 -44.50 27.18
C ALA A 5 15.40 -44.41 25.82
N GLN A 6 15.46 -45.53 25.08
CA GLN A 6 16.02 -45.59 23.72
C GLN A 6 15.23 -44.71 22.72
N LEU A 7 13.91 -44.66 22.84
CA LEU A 7 13.07 -43.80 22.00
C LEU A 7 13.22 -42.33 22.40
N CYS A 8 13.26 -42.03 23.70
CA CYS A 8 13.47 -40.67 24.21
C CYS A 8 14.78 -40.04 23.71
N GLY A 9 15.86 -40.82 23.58
CA GLY A 9 17.15 -40.33 23.07
C GLY A 9 17.16 -39.97 21.57
N ARG A 10 16.15 -40.40 20.81
CA ARG A 10 16.03 -40.12 19.37
C ARG A 10 15.03 -39.00 19.04
N LEU A 11 14.18 -38.64 19.99
CA LEU A 11 13.20 -37.58 19.83
C LEU A 11 13.88 -36.20 19.97
N ARG A 12 13.38 -35.21 19.22
CA ARG A 12 13.90 -33.84 19.31
C ARG A 12 13.66 -33.26 20.70
N PHE A 13 14.68 -32.63 21.26
CA PHE A 13 14.55 -31.98 22.57
C PHE A 13 13.55 -30.82 22.56
N THR A 14 12.79 -30.79 23.64
CA THR A 14 11.87 -29.73 24.04
C THR A 14 12.42 -29.01 25.26
N THR A 15 11.88 -27.84 25.55
CA THR A 15 12.33 -27.00 26.67
C THR A 15 12.16 -27.65 28.05
N LYS A 16 11.35 -28.72 28.16
CA LYS A 16 11.07 -29.41 29.43
C LYS A 16 11.91 -30.66 29.66
N GLN A 17 12.71 -31.07 28.67
CA GLN A 17 13.51 -32.29 28.73
C GLN A 17 14.97 -32.04 29.13
N VAL A 18 15.44 -30.80 29.04
CA VAL A 18 16.82 -30.41 29.34
C VAL A 18 16.81 -29.43 30.52
N ALA A 19 17.84 -29.52 31.36
CA ALA A 19 18.01 -28.64 32.52
C ALA A 19 18.53 -27.24 32.10
N ARG A 20 19.36 -26.61 32.94
CA ARG A 20 19.87 -25.25 32.73
C ARG A 20 20.62 -25.10 31.40
N GLY A 21 20.48 -23.95 30.76
CA GLY A 21 21.23 -23.56 29.55
C GLY A 21 20.55 -23.83 28.21
N PHE A 22 19.46 -24.60 28.17
CA PHE A 22 18.70 -24.83 26.94
C PHE A 22 17.48 -23.92 26.85
N TYR A 23 17.51 -22.94 25.94
CA TYR A 23 16.38 -22.09 25.61
C TYR A 23 15.89 -22.35 24.17
N ARG A 24 14.57 -22.47 24.00
CA ARG A 24 13.92 -22.59 22.68
C ARG A 24 12.64 -21.78 22.69
N GLY A 25 12.54 -20.82 21.76
CA GLY A 25 11.40 -19.92 21.64
C GLY A 25 10.18 -20.54 20.93
N ASN A 26 9.02 -19.92 21.13
CA ASN A 26 7.72 -20.32 20.56
C ASN A 26 7.25 -19.42 19.40
N ARG A 27 8.17 -18.78 18.69
CA ARG A 27 7.87 -17.87 17.56
C ARG A 27 6.98 -16.66 17.93
N THR A 28 7.10 -16.14 19.14
CA THR A 28 6.38 -14.92 19.58
C THR A 28 6.89 -13.63 18.91
N GLY A 29 7.95 -13.72 18.11
CA GLY A 29 8.66 -12.58 17.52
C GLY A 29 9.54 -11.84 18.53
N SER A 30 10.53 -11.10 18.03
CA SER A 30 11.31 -10.19 18.89
C SER A 30 10.53 -8.91 19.14
N LYS A 31 10.37 -8.53 20.40
CA LYS A 31 9.64 -7.32 20.82
C LYS A 31 10.58 -6.20 21.28
N GLY A 32 11.89 -6.35 21.08
CA GLY A 32 12.88 -5.48 21.69
C GLY A 32 14.29 -6.05 21.61
N ALA A 33 15.12 -5.73 22.58
CA ALA A 33 16.51 -6.18 22.67
C ALA A 33 16.93 -6.50 24.10
N HIS A 34 17.86 -7.45 24.25
CA HIS A 34 18.52 -7.70 25.53
C HIS A 34 19.51 -6.58 25.86
N THR A 35 19.63 -6.25 27.15
CA THR A 35 20.64 -5.32 27.67
C THR A 35 21.94 -6.05 27.98
N GLY A 36 23.04 -5.31 28.13
CA GLY A 36 24.34 -5.88 28.50
C GLY A 36 24.34 -6.60 29.86
N PHE A 37 23.39 -6.31 30.74
CA PHE A 37 23.25 -6.90 32.08
C PHE A 37 22.18 -8.01 32.16
N GLY A 38 21.67 -8.49 31.03
CA GLY A 38 20.69 -9.59 30.98
C GLY A 38 19.23 -9.16 31.12
N GLY A 39 18.94 -7.87 31.30
CA GLY A 39 17.58 -7.31 31.18
C GLY A 39 17.07 -7.30 29.74
N TYR A 40 15.82 -6.87 29.54
CA TYR A 40 15.19 -6.75 28.22
C TYR A 40 14.47 -5.40 28.09
N VAL A 41 14.72 -4.67 27.00
CA VAL A 41 14.07 -3.39 26.69
C VAL A 41 13.10 -3.60 25.54
N ILE A 42 11.84 -3.22 25.76
CA ILE A 42 10.74 -3.37 24.78
C ILE A 42 10.78 -2.21 23.78
N ASP A 43 10.70 -2.55 22.49
CA ASP A 43 10.48 -1.62 21.39
C ASP A 43 8.99 -1.66 21.00
N TRP A 44 8.26 -0.61 21.40
CA TRP A 44 6.82 -0.52 21.16
C TRP A 44 6.45 -0.52 19.68
N ARG A 45 7.37 -0.14 18.78
CA ARG A 45 7.14 -0.17 17.32
C ARG A 45 7.01 -1.59 16.77
N LYS A 46 7.60 -2.58 17.45
CA LYS A 46 7.55 -4.02 17.07
C LYS A 46 6.43 -4.77 17.79
N THR A 47 5.75 -4.10 18.71
CA THR A 47 4.64 -4.69 19.46
C THR A 47 3.42 -4.74 18.55
N SER A 48 2.72 -5.88 18.57
CA SER A 48 1.53 -6.10 17.76
C SER A 48 0.35 -5.42 18.43
N HIS A 49 -0.35 -4.55 17.71
CA HIS A 49 -1.55 -3.85 18.19
C HIS A 49 -2.75 -4.36 17.40
N TYR A 50 -3.83 -4.68 18.11
CA TYR A 50 -5.10 -5.13 17.52
C TYR A 50 -6.12 -4.02 17.70
N ASN A 51 -6.34 -3.22 16.65
CA ASN A 51 -7.21 -2.05 16.70
C ASN A 51 -8.66 -2.51 16.57
N VAL A 52 -9.45 -2.29 17.62
CA VAL A 52 -10.87 -2.58 17.63
C VAL A 52 -11.62 -1.29 17.26
N PRO A 53 -12.47 -1.30 16.22
CA PRO A 53 -13.30 -0.14 15.90
C PRO A 53 -14.37 0.06 16.97
N ASP A 54 -14.98 1.25 17.01
CA ASP A 54 -16.17 1.45 17.83
C ASP A 54 -17.32 0.56 17.31
N MET A 55 -17.99 -0.12 18.23
CA MET A 55 -19.05 -1.09 17.93
C MET A 55 -20.42 -0.62 18.41
N GLU A 56 -20.53 0.58 19.01
CA GLU A 56 -21.81 1.13 19.42
C GLU A 56 -22.72 1.35 18.18
N GLY A 57 -23.91 0.74 18.20
CA GLY A 57 -24.85 0.79 17.07
C GLY A 57 -24.54 -0.16 15.90
N PHE A 58 -23.53 -1.03 16.00
CA PHE A 58 -23.22 -1.99 14.94
C PHE A 58 -24.20 -3.18 14.93
N SER A 59 -24.99 -3.32 13.85
CA SER A 59 -26.08 -4.31 13.75
C SER A 59 -25.69 -5.63 13.08
N LEU A 60 -24.51 -5.71 12.44
CA LEU A 60 -24.10 -6.92 11.73
C LEU A 60 -23.64 -8.01 12.72
N THR A 61 -24.16 -9.22 12.54
CA THR A 61 -23.82 -10.40 13.33
C THR A 61 -23.03 -11.41 12.49
N PRO A 62 -22.28 -12.35 13.09
CA PRO A 62 -21.53 -13.35 12.33
C PRO A 62 -22.41 -14.38 11.59
N PHE A 63 -23.73 -14.31 11.76
CA PHE A 63 -24.69 -15.21 11.14
C PHE A 63 -25.65 -14.43 10.26
N VAL A 64 -26.20 -15.13 9.27
CA VAL A 64 -27.22 -14.62 8.35
C VAL A 64 -28.44 -15.53 8.45
N THR A 65 -29.64 -14.98 8.26
CA THR A 65 -30.89 -15.74 8.28
C THR A 65 -30.94 -16.75 7.13
N LEU A 66 -31.40 -17.97 7.42
CA LEU A 66 -31.54 -19.03 6.41
C LEU A 66 -32.61 -18.74 5.35
N GLU A 67 -33.53 -17.82 5.63
CA GLU A 67 -34.55 -17.35 4.67
C GLU A 67 -33.94 -16.55 3.51
N MET A 68 -32.73 -16.00 3.69
CA MET A 68 -32.05 -15.27 2.63
C MET A 68 -31.28 -16.26 1.76
N GLU A 69 -31.67 -16.36 0.48
CA GLU A 69 -30.94 -17.18 -0.48
C GLU A 69 -29.52 -16.63 -0.70
N PRO A 70 -28.50 -17.51 -0.83
CA PRO A 70 -27.14 -17.07 -1.13
C PRO A 70 -27.09 -16.27 -2.43
N THR A 71 -26.60 -15.03 -2.36
CA THR A 71 -26.51 -14.17 -3.53
C THR A 71 -25.48 -14.73 -4.53
N SER A 72 -25.95 -15.12 -5.72
CA SER A 72 -25.08 -15.57 -6.81
C SER A 72 -24.27 -14.40 -7.38
N ARG A 73 -23.04 -14.69 -7.81
CA ARG A 73 -22.21 -13.72 -8.54
C ARG A 73 -22.58 -13.62 -10.02
N VAL A 74 -23.33 -14.58 -10.56
CA VAL A 74 -23.71 -14.62 -11.97
C VAL A 74 -24.65 -13.45 -12.25
N ARG A 75 -24.35 -12.68 -13.30
CA ARG A 75 -25.16 -11.56 -13.76
C ARG A 75 -25.71 -11.85 -15.15
N GLU A 76 -26.87 -11.28 -15.43
CA GLU A 76 -27.46 -11.28 -16.77
C GLU A 76 -26.90 -10.09 -17.55
N HIS A 77 -26.37 -10.35 -18.75
CA HIS A 77 -26.05 -9.31 -19.73
C HIS A 77 -27.36 -8.75 -20.32
N PRO A 78 -27.38 -7.51 -20.86
CA PRO A 78 -28.52 -7.00 -21.62
C PRO A 78 -29.00 -7.92 -22.76
N ASP A 79 -28.11 -8.77 -23.30
CA ASP A 79 -28.41 -9.75 -24.35
C ASP A 79 -29.04 -11.06 -23.81
N GLY A 80 -29.31 -11.16 -22.51
CA GLY A 80 -29.86 -12.34 -21.85
C GLY A 80 -28.85 -13.47 -21.59
N THR A 81 -27.58 -13.27 -21.92
CA THR A 81 -26.52 -14.23 -21.61
C THR A 81 -26.08 -14.12 -20.15
N LEU A 82 -25.90 -15.26 -19.50
CA LEU A 82 -25.36 -15.31 -18.13
C LEU A 82 -23.85 -15.21 -18.19
N TYR A 83 -23.28 -14.25 -17.46
CA TYR A 83 -21.83 -14.14 -17.31
C TYR A 83 -21.44 -14.04 -15.84
N THR A 84 -20.30 -14.61 -15.50
CA THR A 84 -19.71 -14.42 -14.18
C THR A 84 -18.68 -13.30 -14.32
N PRO A 85 -18.87 -12.15 -13.64
CA PRO A 85 -17.89 -11.09 -13.69
C PRO A 85 -16.56 -11.59 -13.11
N GLU A 86 -15.45 -11.18 -13.73
CA GLU A 86 -14.12 -11.40 -13.18
C GLU A 86 -14.00 -10.76 -11.79
N LYS A 87 -13.03 -11.22 -10.99
CA LYS A 87 -12.99 -10.91 -9.56
C LYS A 87 -12.85 -9.41 -9.28
N VAL A 88 -12.03 -8.69 -10.03
CA VAL A 88 -11.92 -7.22 -10.01
C VAL A 88 -11.23 -6.79 -11.31
N ASP A 89 -11.92 -6.04 -12.18
CA ASP A 89 -11.27 -5.28 -13.25
C ASP A 89 -10.88 -3.89 -12.73
N ALA A 90 -9.64 -3.49 -12.97
CA ALA A 90 -9.11 -2.20 -12.51
C ALA A 90 -9.85 -1.03 -13.17
N LEU A 91 -10.18 -1.13 -14.46
CA LEU A 91 -10.89 -0.06 -15.17
C LEU A 91 -12.35 0.03 -14.70
N GLN A 92 -13.01 -1.12 -14.50
CA GLN A 92 -14.35 -1.16 -13.93
C GLN A 92 -14.38 -0.56 -12.52
N PHE A 93 -13.41 -0.89 -11.67
CA PHE A 93 -13.29 -0.31 -10.34
C PHE A 93 -13.14 1.21 -10.39
N LEU A 94 -12.27 1.75 -11.27
CA LEU A 94 -12.09 3.20 -11.41
C LEU A 94 -13.37 3.90 -11.88
N ARG A 95 -14.10 3.30 -12.82
CA ARG A 95 -15.39 3.81 -13.29
C ARG A 95 -16.43 3.82 -12.17
N ASP A 96 -16.52 2.75 -11.40
CA ASP A 96 -17.43 2.65 -10.26
C ASP A 96 -17.04 3.62 -9.14
N TRP A 97 -15.75 3.77 -8.86
CA TRP A 97 -15.26 4.72 -7.86
C TRP A 97 -15.59 6.16 -8.23
N LYS A 98 -15.33 6.57 -9.48
CA LYS A 98 -15.71 7.91 -10.00
C LYS A 98 -17.22 8.15 -9.88
N ARG A 99 -18.03 7.11 -10.12
CA ARG A 99 -19.49 7.19 -10.05
C ARG A 99 -20.00 7.31 -8.61
N LEU A 100 -19.40 6.60 -7.66
CA LEU A 100 -19.86 6.55 -6.27
C LEU A 100 -19.30 7.70 -5.40
N ASN A 101 -18.13 8.24 -5.74
CA ASN A 101 -17.41 9.23 -4.94
C ASN A 101 -17.11 10.49 -5.76
N THR A 102 -18.16 11.16 -6.25
CA THR A 102 -18.00 12.33 -7.14
C THR A 102 -17.27 13.48 -6.45
N GLU A 103 -17.60 13.79 -5.20
CA GLU A 103 -16.96 14.89 -4.46
C GLU A 103 -15.45 14.71 -4.24
N GLU A 104 -15.03 13.47 -3.94
CA GLU A 104 -13.61 13.16 -3.80
C GLU A 104 -12.93 13.25 -5.17
N TYR A 105 -13.54 12.70 -6.21
CA TYR A 105 -13.02 12.72 -7.57
C TYR A 105 -12.80 14.16 -8.07
N ASP A 106 -13.82 15.02 -7.96
CA ASP A 106 -13.75 16.41 -8.41
C ASP A 106 -12.66 17.17 -7.67
N ARG A 107 -12.56 17.00 -6.34
CA ARG A 107 -11.48 17.62 -5.54
C ARG A 107 -10.09 17.21 -6.01
N TYR A 108 -9.87 15.93 -6.29
CA TYR A 108 -8.59 15.44 -6.80
C TYR A 108 -8.31 15.97 -8.21
N TRP A 109 -9.34 16.05 -9.05
CA TRP A 109 -9.24 16.52 -10.43
C TRP A 109 -8.87 18.01 -10.48
N ASP A 110 -9.59 18.84 -9.73
CA ASP A 110 -9.32 20.29 -9.61
C ASP A 110 -7.89 20.55 -9.12
N TRP A 111 -7.40 19.74 -8.18
CA TRP A 111 -6.01 19.84 -7.69
C TRP A 111 -4.99 19.52 -8.79
N GLN A 112 -5.24 18.50 -9.62
CA GLN A 112 -4.37 18.15 -10.74
C GLN A 112 -4.35 19.25 -11.80
N GLU A 113 -5.52 19.75 -12.20
CA GLU A 113 -5.62 20.85 -13.18
C GLU A 113 -4.90 22.10 -12.67
N ALA A 114 -5.06 22.44 -11.39
CA ALA A 114 -4.36 23.57 -10.78
C ALA A 114 -2.82 23.39 -10.77
N GLU A 115 -2.33 22.16 -10.67
CA GLU A 115 -0.89 21.88 -10.68
C GLU A 115 -0.33 21.86 -12.11
N GLU A 116 -1.07 21.30 -13.08
CA GLU A 116 -0.71 21.34 -14.50
C GLU A 116 -0.68 22.77 -15.04
N THR A 117 -1.69 23.57 -14.71
CA THR A 117 -1.74 24.98 -15.11
C THR A 117 -0.56 25.78 -14.57
N LYS A 118 -0.16 25.57 -13.31
CA LYS A 118 1.07 26.17 -12.75
C LYS A 118 2.32 25.74 -13.51
N ARG A 119 2.48 24.43 -13.79
CA ARG A 119 3.64 23.92 -14.54
C ARG A 119 3.73 24.56 -15.93
N ILE A 120 2.60 24.68 -16.62
CA ILE A 120 2.54 25.34 -17.94
C ILE A 120 2.95 26.81 -17.81
N GLN A 121 2.45 27.53 -16.81
CA GLN A 121 2.84 28.93 -16.56
C GLN A 121 4.33 29.08 -16.25
N GLU A 122 4.92 28.17 -15.47
CA GLU A 122 6.35 28.16 -15.17
C GLU A 122 7.19 27.89 -16.43
N GLU A 123 6.79 26.90 -17.25
CA GLU A 123 7.44 26.62 -18.53
C GLU A 123 7.36 27.80 -19.50
N GLU A 124 6.20 28.46 -19.59
CA GLU A 124 6.01 29.65 -20.42
C GLU A 124 6.85 30.83 -19.93
N ALA A 125 6.93 31.05 -18.62
CA ALA A 125 7.79 32.07 -18.03
C ALA A 125 9.27 31.81 -18.36
N LEU A 126 9.72 30.55 -18.26
CA LEU A 126 11.07 30.14 -18.64
C LEU A 126 11.33 30.38 -20.14
N ARG A 127 10.43 29.94 -21.02
CA ARG A 127 10.54 30.14 -22.48
C ARG A 127 10.60 31.62 -22.86
N THR A 128 9.80 32.45 -22.19
CA THR A 128 9.79 33.91 -22.42
C THR A 128 11.11 34.53 -21.97
N SER A 129 11.66 34.09 -20.83
CA SER A 129 12.97 34.55 -20.35
C SER A 129 14.14 34.13 -21.25
N THR A 130 14.11 32.92 -21.83
CA THR A 130 15.16 32.45 -22.76
C THR A 130 15.11 33.20 -24.09
N ASN A 131 13.92 33.43 -24.66
CA ASN A 131 13.77 34.19 -25.90
C ASN A 131 14.25 35.65 -25.71
N ALA A 132 13.91 36.27 -24.58
CA ALA A 132 14.39 37.62 -24.25
C ALA A 132 15.92 37.70 -24.04
N GLN A 133 16.56 36.60 -23.64
CA GLN A 133 18.01 36.52 -23.51
C GLN A 133 18.71 36.30 -24.87
N GLU A 134 18.12 35.54 -25.80
CA GLU A 134 18.62 35.38 -27.17
C GLU A 134 18.54 36.69 -27.97
N ASP A 135 17.47 37.48 -27.80
CA ASP A 135 17.33 38.80 -28.43
C ASP A 135 18.32 39.86 -27.90
N PHE A 136 19.01 39.58 -26.78
CA PHE A 136 19.97 40.51 -26.16
C PHE A 136 21.44 40.26 -26.56
N TYR A 137 21.78 39.14 -27.20
CA TYR A 137 23.13 38.92 -27.75
C TYR A 137 23.19 39.41 -29.20
N PRO A 138 23.84 40.55 -29.49
CA PRO A 138 23.96 41.04 -30.86
C PRO A 138 24.78 40.06 -31.70
N GLU A 139 24.28 39.72 -32.90
CA GLU A 139 25.03 39.01 -33.95
C GLU A 139 26.42 39.66 -34.11
N GLU A 140 27.48 38.94 -33.74
CA GLU A 140 28.85 39.33 -34.08
C GLU A 140 28.97 39.42 -35.59
N LYS A 141 29.00 40.65 -36.13
CA LYS A 141 29.28 40.92 -37.54
C LYS A 141 30.57 40.23 -37.95
N GLN A 142 30.46 39.23 -38.82
CA GLN A 142 31.57 38.61 -39.54
C GLN A 142 32.46 39.70 -40.17
N PRO A 143 33.79 39.71 -39.93
CA PRO A 143 34.67 40.72 -40.51
C PRO A 143 34.78 40.53 -42.03
N GLU A 144 34.36 41.55 -42.78
CA GLU A 144 34.44 41.60 -44.23
C GLU A 144 35.89 41.39 -44.73
N SER A 145 36.12 40.33 -45.50
CA SER A 145 37.38 40.08 -46.19
C SER A 145 37.56 41.09 -47.33
N LYS A 146 38.46 42.06 -47.17
CA LYS A 146 38.91 42.94 -48.25
C LYS A 146 39.84 42.17 -49.21
N THR A 147 39.43 42.11 -50.47
CA THR A 147 40.21 41.71 -51.66
C THR A 147 41.40 42.65 -51.93
N PRO A 148 42.56 42.14 -52.37
CA PRO A 148 43.47 42.88 -53.24
C PRO A 148 43.00 42.90 -54.70
#